data_AF-A0A166WXV7-F1
#
_entry.id   AF-A0A166WXV7-F1
#
_cell.length_a   1.000
_cell.length_b   1.000
_cell.length_c   1.000
_cell.angle_alpha   90.00
_cell.angle_beta   90.00
_cell.angle_gamma   90.00
#
_symmetry.space_group_name_H-M   'P 1'
#
loop_
_entity.id
_entity.type
_entity.pdbx_description
1 polymer ?
#
loop_
_entity_poly.entity_id
_entity_poly.type
_entity_poly.pdbx_seq_one_letter_code
_entity_poly.pdbx_strand_id
1 'polypeptide(L)'
;MKIKYLCSILASMTICSSATAFTQLGGAGVMPIGHEWLTRTSALEVMGQDTKVSDSDDPRLGWNNGLAKAIELNVAQAEVARILSNQNEDGTYWSGYDAIYAAIVGERWVDIAGFNVTNASTDPTGPNCFNAVAQEPADLQQDHFMRRYDDIGGIGGVNAAKRAQIRFINHFINAATAESKKIKVWDGGGYAQAVEVDHNYFLFGRAVHLFQDSFSPEHTVRLPADNYEKIWQVKAYLCSEGAEQHTHDTKEALNYQSGDVIWKPESRGETGWQAYKPSNIKPVALVSLEASKDLWAAFIRTMALPLEERRAKAQMEAQQLVNNWLSFDEQAMLAWYEDEAKRDHTYVLAPGESGKGKTLIQCMEELNVGTTDQLARVAQLEEERRHCLYNIEAEEGYSDVNDPLINMPYNWKWRSLTWKTPPADWQPAQLEADTGEVVKVTSMLNGHAISDRGNTAKNQELYLSAQAPLAFIKVESAPNTAYFRTRDNARLFLSYKSTSSGDAKLWTSPNQAAFYLERQGSAVNLKNTYWQQYVWANPSTSQVHLTRAGKAHNTNAQWQLESL
;
A
#
# COMPACT_ATOMS: atom_id res chain seq x y z
N MET A 1 28.02 11.23 -50.34
CA MET A 1 27.29 12.49 -50.63
C MET A 1 25.81 12.21 -50.38
N LYS A 2 25.32 12.45 -49.15
CA LYS A 2 24.51 13.59 -48.70
C LYS A 2 23.05 13.60 -49.21
N ILE A 3 22.12 13.35 -48.25
CA ILE A 3 20.90 14.13 -47.94
C ILE A 3 19.70 13.92 -48.92
N LYS A 4 18.46 13.58 -48.51
CA LYS A 4 17.58 14.30 -47.56
C LYS A 4 16.39 13.42 -47.11
N TYR A 5 16.23 13.29 -45.80
CA TYR A 5 14.95 13.00 -45.14
C TYR A 5 14.12 14.31 -45.11
N LEU A 6 12.81 14.24 -45.32
CA LEU A 6 11.88 15.24 -44.83
C LEU A 6 10.80 14.55 -44.02
N CYS A 7 10.87 14.75 -42.70
CA CYS A 7 9.86 14.42 -41.73
C CYS A 7 8.58 15.23 -41.97
N SER A 8 7.44 14.60 -41.75
CA SER A 8 6.22 15.27 -41.32
C SER A 8 5.54 14.35 -40.32
N ILE A 9 5.94 14.53 -39.05
CA ILE A 9 5.24 13.98 -37.88
C ILE A 9 4.08 14.93 -37.63
N LEU A 10 2.86 14.50 -37.93
CA LEU A 10 1.66 15.08 -37.36
C LEU A 10 1.43 14.39 -36.02
N ALA A 11 1.91 15.03 -34.96
CA ALA A 11 1.61 14.66 -33.58
C ALA A 11 0.19 15.14 -33.26
N SER A 12 -0.77 14.22 -33.34
CA SER A 12 -2.06 14.34 -32.67
C SER A 12 -2.01 13.48 -31.43
N MET A 13 -1.42 14.02 -30.36
CA MET A 13 -1.52 13.48 -29.01
C MET A 13 -2.77 14.08 -28.36
N THR A 14 -3.90 13.38 -28.43
CA THR A 14 -4.96 13.50 -27.43
C THR A 14 -4.58 12.57 -26.28
N ILE A 15 -3.82 13.08 -25.34
CA ILE A 15 -3.58 12.43 -24.05
C ILE A 15 -4.75 12.86 -23.17
N CYS A 16 -5.67 11.95 -22.86
CA CYS A 16 -6.49 12.10 -21.66
C CYS A 16 -5.57 11.79 -20.47
N SER A 17 -5.00 12.81 -19.85
CA SER A 17 -4.16 12.69 -18.66
C SER A 17 -5.01 12.98 -17.43
N SER A 18 -5.24 11.98 -16.58
CA SER A 18 -5.55 12.21 -15.17
C SER A 18 -4.35 12.90 -14.52
N ALA A 19 -4.56 13.90 -13.66
CA ALA A 19 -3.47 14.46 -12.87
C ALA A 19 -2.83 13.37 -12.02
N THR A 20 -1.50 13.38 -11.99
CA THR A 20 -0.67 12.41 -11.27
C THR A 20 0.30 13.19 -10.38
N ALA A 21 -0.10 13.41 -9.14
CA ALA A 21 0.71 13.96 -8.04
C ALA A 21 -0.05 13.52 -6.77
N PHE A 22 0.52 13.01 -5.68
CA PHE A 22 1.87 12.84 -5.17
C PHE A 22 2.53 11.53 -5.67
N THR A 23 3.40 11.64 -6.66
CA THR A 23 4.54 10.72 -6.93
C THR A 23 4.26 9.25 -7.24
N GLN A 24 3.24 9.04 -8.05
CA GLN A 24 2.94 7.83 -8.83
C GLN A 24 4.08 7.37 -9.79
N LEU A 25 5.13 8.18 -10.00
CA LEU A 25 6.24 7.93 -10.94
C LEU A 25 7.64 7.93 -10.31
N GLY A 26 7.75 7.98 -8.98
CA GLY A 26 9.02 8.07 -8.26
C GLY A 26 10.01 6.96 -8.65
N GLY A 27 11.28 7.32 -8.87
CA GLY A 27 12.41 6.39 -9.06
C GLY A 27 12.97 6.26 -10.48
N ALA A 28 12.20 6.61 -11.52
CA ALA A 28 12.68 6.53 -12.92
C ALA A 28 12.02 7.54 -13.90
N GLY A 29 11.26 8.54 -13.41
CA GLY A 29 10.43 9.44 -14.23
C GLY A 29 10.57 10.93 -13.93
N VAL A 30 9.84 11.75 -14.71
CA VAL A 30 9.88 13.23 -14.79
C VAL A 30 9.46 13.95 -13.48
N MET A 31 8.85 13.24 -12.53
CA MET A 31 8.33 13.78 -11.27
C MET A 31 9.21 13.35 -10.07
N PRO A 32 9.60 14.27 -9.18
CA PRO A 32 10.39 13.96 -7.97
C PRO A 32 9.59 13.10 -6.98
N ILE A 33 10.23 12.40 -6.03
CA ILE A 33 9.56 11.66 -4.93
C ILE A 33 8.80 12.59 -3.97
N GLY A 34 7.76 12.10 -3.28
CA GLY A 34 6.77 12.94 -2.60
C GLY A 34 6.41 12.35 -1.24
N HIS A 35 5.34 11.56 -1.18
CA HIS A 35 5.00 10.78 0.02
C HIS A 35 6.18 9.96 0.52
N GLU A 36 6.92 9.34 -0.41
CA GLU A 36 8.07 8.51 -0.06
C GLU A 36 9.13 9.30 0.68
N TRP A 37 9.34 10.57 0.30
CA TRP A 37 10.27 11.45 0.98
C TRP A 37 9.76 11.87 2.36
N LEU A 38 8.47 12.22 2.50
CA LEU A 38 7.87 12.57 3.80
C LEU A 38 7.95 11.41 4.78
N THR A 39 7.59 10.21 4.32
CA THR A 39 7.57 8.97 5.10
C THR A 39 8.94 8.56 5.54
N ARG A 40 9.91 8.56 4.61
CA ARG A 40 11.31 8.31 4.95
C ARG A 40 11.85 9.33 5.93
N THR A 41 11.71 10.61 5.62
CA THR A 41 12.40 11.67 6.36
C THR A 41 11.83 11.80 7.77
N SER A 42 10.52 11.70 7.94
CA SER A 42 9.89 11.68 9.27
C SER A 42 10.36 10.51 10.13
N ALA A 43 10.45 9.30 9.56
CA ALA A 43 10.96 8.11 10.25
C ALA A 43 12.43 8.26 10.67
N LEU A 44 13.28 8.76 9.78
CA LEU A 44 14.71 8.95 10.08
C LEU A 44 14.91 10.04 11.13
N GLU A 45 14.23 11.18 11.01
CA GLU A 45 14.33 12.28 11.98
C GLU A 45 13.85 11.84 13.36
N VAL A 46 12.73 11.11 13.47
CA VAL A 46 12.20 10.66 14.77
C VAL A 46 13.10 9.63 15.46
N MET A 47 13.78 8.78 14.69
CA MET A 47 14.74 7.80 15.22
C MET A 47 16.17 8.38 15.36
N GLY A 48 16.37 9.67 15.12
CA GLY A 48 17.68 10.33 15.23
C GLY A 48 18.71 9.84 14.23
N GLN A 49 18.27 9.43 13.03
CA GLN A 49 19.11 8.89 11.96
C GLN A 49 19.43 9.94 10.89
N ASP A 50 20.54 9.74 10.17
CA ASP A 50 20.98 10.60 9.07
C ASP A 50 19.98 10.57 7.90
N THR A 51 19.43 11.74 7.56
CA THR A 51 18.50 11.93 6.43
C THR A 51 19.21 11.99 5.07
N LYS A 52 20.55 11.96 5.02
CA LYS A 52 21.44 12.13 3.84
C LYS A 52 21.49 13.53 3.26
N VAL A 53 20.69 14.45 3.77
CA VAL A 53 20.57 15.81 3.25
C VAL A 53 20.67 16.78 4.41
N SER A 54 21.73 17.58 4.40
CA SER A 54 21.90 18.70 5.34
C SER A 54 21.29 19.96 4.74
N ASP A 55 20.54 20.71 5.54
CA ASP A 55 19.93 21.97 5.10
C ASP A 55 20.12 23.06 6.17
N SER A 56 21.04 23.99 5.91
CA SER A 56 21.26 25.14 6.80
C SER A 56 20.12 26.16 6.74
N ASP A 57 19.31 26.11 5.68
CA ASP A 57 18.21 27.03 5.42
C ASP A 57 16.85 26.38 5.72
N ASP A 58 16.84 25.32 6.53
CA ASP A 58 15.61 24.64 6.95
C ASP A 58 14.69 25.64 7.66
N PRO A 59 13.53 25.97 7.06
CA PRO A 59 12.64 27.00 7.59
C PRO A 59 12.05 26.61 8.96
N ARG A 60 12.06 25.32 9.31
CA ARG A 60 11.52 24.81 10.59
C ARG A 60 12.38 25.21 11.79
N LEU A 61 13.65 25.56 11.59
CA LEU A 61 14.56 25.97 12.67
C LEU A 61 14.05 27.21 13.43
N GLY A 62 13.21 28.03 12.80
CA GLY A 62 12.58 29.20 13.42
C GLY A 62 11.11 29.01 13.83
N TRP A 63 10.55 27.81 13.68
CA TRP A 63 9.14 27.56 13.98
C TRP A 63 8.87 27.45 15.48
N ASN A 64 7.73 28.00 15.91
CA ASN A 64 7.20 27.84 17.27
C ASN A 64 5.94 26.96 17.30
N ASN A 65 5.27 26.77 16.16
CA ASN A 65 4.04 25.99 15.97
C ASN A 65 4.18 25.12 14.72
N GLY A 66 3.26 24.18 14.47
CA GLY A 66 3.35 23.26 13.32
C GLY A 66 4.47 22.22 13.45
N LEU A 67 5.02 22.05 14.66
CA LEU A 67 6.04 21.05 15.00
C LEU A 67 5.40 19.79 15.56
N ALA A 68 6.13 18.67 15.48
CA ALA A 68 5.71 17.40 16.06
C ALA A 68 5.45 17.54 17.58
N LYS A 69 4.39 16.90 18.09
CA LYS A 69 3.88 17.09 19.45
C LYS A 69 4.24 15.95 20.40
N ALA A 70 4.51 14.74 19.91
CA ALA A 70 4.66 13.51 20.68
C ALA A 70 5.65 12.51 20.07
N ILE A 71 6.94 12.88 20.02
CA ILE A 71 8.02 12.11 19.35
C ILE A 71 8.83 11.19 20.27
N GLU A 72 8.49 11.09 21.56
CA GLU A 72 9.28 10.32 22.52
C GLU A 72 9.26 8.80 22.22
N LEU A 73 10.47 8.20 22.19
CA LEU A 73 10.71 6.78 21.90
C LEU A 73 11.43 6.03 23.02
N ASN A 74 11.63 6.64 24.19
CA ASN A 74 12.30 6.03 25.34
C ASN A 74 11.66 4.70 25.80
N VAL A 75 10.34 4.55 25.66
CA VAL A 75 9.61 3.31 26.00
C VAL A 75 9.61 2.26 24.88
N ALA A 76 10.17 2.57 23.72
CA ALA A 76 10.10 1.75 22.51
C ALA A 76 11.48 1.36 21.96
N GLN A 77 12.53 1.44 22.78
CA GLN A 77 13.92 1.22 22.35
C GLN A 77 14.17 -0.15 21.72
N ALA A 78 13.46 -1.20 22.17
CA ALA A 78 13.56 -2.53 21.57
C ALA A 78 13.06 -2.56 20.12
N GLU A 79 11.96 -1.87 19.83
CA GLU A 79 11.44 -1.79 18.47
C GLU A 79 12.30 -0.90 17.58
N VAL A 80 12.81 0.22 18.12
CA VAL A 80 13.81 1.05 17.41
C VAL A 80 15.03 0.20 17.06
N ALA A 81 15.59 -0.56 18.01
CA ALA A 81 16.73 -1.43 17.76
C ALA A 81 16.43 -2.50 16.69
N ARG A 82 15.21 -3.07 16.69
CA ARG A 82 14.77 -4.02 15.66
C ARG A 82 14.74 -3.38 14.27
N ILE A 83 14.17 -2.18 14.14
CA ILE A 83 14.16 -1.43 12.87
C ILE A 83 15.59 -1.19 12.39
N LEU A 84 16.44 -0.64 13.27
CA LEU A 84 17.81 -0.28 12.92
C LEU A 84 18.71 -1.49 12.59
N SER A 85 18.37 -2.69 13.08
CA SER A 85 19.11 -3.92 12.75
C SER A 85 18.81 -4.47 11.35
N ASN A 86 17.73 -4.04 10.70
CA ASN A 86 17.30 -4.52 9.39
C ASN A 86 17.51 -3.44 8.33
N GLN A 87 18.76 -3.30 7.87
CA GLN A 87 19.13 -2.31 6.86
C GLN A 87 18.56 -2.64 5.48
N ASN A 88 18.20 -1.60 4.73
CA ASN A 88 17.74 -1.69 3.35
C ASN A 88 18.42 -0.61 2.50
N GLU A 89 19.21 -1.06 1.52
CA GLU A 89 19.89 -0.19 0.56
C GLU A 89 19.11 -0.08 -0.74
N ASP A 90 17.80 0.21 -0.67
CA ASP A 90 17.02 0.52 -1.86
C ASP A 90 17.59 1.79 -2.51
N GLY A 91 18.10 1.68 -3.74
CA GLY A 91 18.70 2.81 -4.44
C GLY A 91 17.70 3.89 -4.86
N THR A 92 16.40 3.60 -4.76
CA THR A 92 15.31 4.41 -5.28
C THR A 92 14.87 5.48 -4.28
N TYR A 93 14.54 5.08 -3.07
CA TYR A 93 14.01 5.94 -2.01
C TYR A 93 15.05 6.14 -0.89
N TRP A 94 16.13 5.37 -0.85
CA TRP A 94 17.15 5.42 0.21
C TRP A 94 16.56 5.30 1.61
N SER A 95 15.59 4.40 1.78
CA SER A 95 14.88 4.20 3.03
C SER A 95 15.83 3.90 4.21
N GLY A 96 16.97 3.26 3.93
CA GLY A 96 17.99 2.88 4.93
C GLY A 96 17.60 1.67 5.77
N TYR A 97 16.31 1.42 5.97
CA TYR A 97 15.78 0.37 6.83
C TYR A 97 14.53 -0.27 6.25
N ASP A 98 14.40 -1.59 6.43
CA ASP A 98 13.33 -2.42 5.87
C ASP A 98 11.92 -1.95 6.27
N ALA A 99 11.75 -1.47 7.50
CA ALA A 99 10.48 -0.98 8.00
C ALA A 99 10.04 0.32 7.30
N ILE A 100 10.99 1.20 6.97
CA ILE A 100 10.73 2.43 6.23
C ILE A 100 10.40 2.10 4.77
N TYR A 101 11.17 1.19 4.16
CA TYR A 101 10.89 0.71 2.80
C TYR A 101 9.49 0.10 2.70
N ALA A 102 9.12 -0.76 3.67
CA ALA A 102 7.80 -1.37 3.72
C ALA A 102 6.67 -0.33 3.80
N ALA A 103 6.82 0.69 4.66
CA ALA A 103 5.84 1.78 4.76
C ALA A 103 5.71 2.58 3.45
N ILE A 104 6.82 2.90 2.78
CA ILE A 104 6.82 3.55 1.47
C ILE A 104 6.04 2.72 0.45
N VAL A 105 6.31 1.42 0.36
CA VAL A 105 5.58 0.52 -0.56
C VAL A 105 4.09 0.42 -0.19
N GLY A 106 3.78 0.48 1.11
CA GLY A 106 2.41 0.53 1.63
C GLY A 106 1.63 1.77 1.24
N GLU A 107 2.29 2.94 1.24
CA GLU A 107 1.68 4.18 0.76
C GLU A 107 1.38 4.10 -0.73
N ARG A 108 2.41 3.72 -1.49
CA ARG A 108 2.29 3.53 -2.94
C ARG A 108 1.22 2.49 -3.27
N TRP A 109 0.98 1.50 -2.42
CA TRP A 109 -0.13 0.58 -2.65
C TRP A 109 -1.49 1.28 -2.62
N VAL A 110 -1.73 2.21 -1.70
CA VAL A 110 -3.01 2.97 -1.68
C VAL A 110 -3.14 3.81 -2.94
N ASP A 111 -2.06 4.49 -3.32
CA ASP A 111 -2.07 5.39 -4.47
C ASP A 111 -2.20 4.66 -5.82
N ILE A 112 -1.46 3.57 -6.02
CA ILE A 112 -1.33 2.94 -7.35
C ILE A 112 -1.61 1.44 -7.38
N ALA A 113 -1.91 0.82 -6.24
CA ALA A 113 -2.30 -0.60 -6.11
C ALA A 113 -1.38 -1.59 -6.85
N GLY A 114 -0.09 -1.27 -6.95
CA GLY A 114 0.90 -2.09 -7.65
C GLY A 114 0.82 -2.06 -9.18
N PHE A 115 0.00 -1.19 -9.78
CA PHE A 115 -0.08 -1.05 -11.23
C PHE A 115 1.13 -0.31 -11.80
N ASN A 116 1.47 -0.64 -13.05
CA ASN A 116 2.32 0.21 -13.87
C ASN A 116 1.44 1.34 -14.43
N VAL A 117 1.54 2.53 -13.83
CA VAL A 117 0.76 3.73 -14.17
C VAL A 117 1.03 4.15 -15.61
N THR A 118 2.29 4.12 -16.06
CA THR A 118 2.64 4.52 -17.44
C THR A 118 1.96 3.61 -18.47
N ASN A 119 2.02 2.29 -18.26
CA ASN A 119 1.36 1.35 -19.16
C ASN A 119 -0.16 1.44 -19.07
N ALA A 120 -0.73 1.55 -17.85
CA ALA A 120 -2.17 1.64 -17.66
C ALA A 120 -2.77 2.89 -18.32
N SER A 121 -2.04 4.02 -18.32
CA SER A 121 -2.49 5.26 -18.96
C SER A 121 -2.27 5.30 -20.47
N THR A 122 -1.47 4.39 -21.05
CA THR A 122 -1.13 4.40 -22.48
C THR A 122 -1.65 3.20 -23.25
N ASP A 123 -2.11 2.15 -22.57
CA ASP A 123 -2.68 0.95 -23.19
C ASP A 123 -4.06 1.25 -23.79
N PRO A 124 -4.24 1.21 -25.12
CA PRO A 124 -5.53 1.47 -25.75
C PRO A 124 -6.45 0.24 -25.77
N THR A 125 -5.97 -0.92 -25.30
CA THR A 125 -6.67 -2.21 -25.48
C THR A 125 -7.65 -2.55 -24.36
N GLY A 126 -7.59 -1.84 -23.23
CA GLY A 126 -8.46 -2.06 -22.08
C GLY A 126 -8.65 -0.81 -21.23
N PRO A 127 -9.39 -0.91 -20.13
CA PRO A 127 -9.57 0.18 -19.19
C PRO A 127 -8.25 0.56 -18.50
N ASN A 128 -8.11 1.83 -18.11
CA ASN A 128 -7.02 2.26 -17.25
C ASN A 128 -7.26 1.72 -15.83
N CYS A 129 -6.73 0.52 -15.54
CA CYS A 129 -6.94 -0.13 -14.25
C CYS A 129 -6.29 0.56 -13.07
N PHE A 130 -5.28 1.40 -13.28
CA PHE A 130 -4.78 2.26 -12.21
C PHE A 130 -5.89 3.22 -11.76
N ASN A 131 -6.48 3.98 -12.68
CA ASN A 131 -7.58 4.90 -12.35
C ASN A 131 -8.79 4.15 -11.79
N ALA A 132 -9.23 3.10 -12.48
CA ALA A 132 -10.48 2.41 -12.17
C ALA A 132 -10.42 1.57 -10.88
N VAL A 133 -9.23 1.22 -10.38
CA VAL A 133 -9.09 0.36 -9.20
C VAL A 133 -8.49 1.10 -7.99
N ALA A 134 -7.58 2.06 -8.19
CA ALA A 134 -6.89 2.73 -7.09
C ALA A 134 -7.39 4.16 -6.85
N GLN A 135 -7.68 4.94 -7.89
CA GLN A 135 -7.88 6.40 -7.75
C GLN A 135 -9.33 6.86 -7.78
N GLU A 136 -10.10 6.47 -8.79
CA GLU A 136 -11.41 7.08 -9.09
C GLU A 136 -12.63 6.47 -8.37
N PRO A 137 -12.61 5.21 -7.87
CA PRO A 137 -13.78 4.66 -7.18
C PRO A 137 -14.22 5.48 -5.97
N ALA A 138 -15.54 5.69 -5.84
CA ALA A 138 -16.11 6.54 -4.80
C ALA A 138 -15.81 6.04 -3.37
N ASP A 139 -15.79 4.72 -3.17
CA ASP A 139 -15.47 4.07 -1.89
C ASP A 139 -14.00 4.22 -1.48
N LEU A 140 -13.10 4.46 -2.44
CA LEU A 140 -11.66 4.65 -2.22
C LEU A 140 -11.26 6.12 -2.01
N GLN A 141 -12.13 7.08 -2.32
CA GLN A 141 -11.86 8.50 -2.04
C GLN A 141 -11.52 8.77 -0.57
N GLN A 142 -12.05 7.95 0.34
CA GLN A 142 -11.75 8.04 1.77
C GLN A 142 -10.30 7.68 2.09
N ASP A 143 -9.67 6.81 1.30
CA ASP A 143 -8.27 6.45 1.44
C ASP A 143 -7.33 7.56 0.94
N HIS A 144 -7.87 8.52 0.17
CA HIS A 144 -7.20 9.75 -0.27
C HIS A 144 -7.61 11.00 0.53
N PHE A 145 -8.35 10.85 1.63
CA PHE A 145 -8.91 12.00 2.37
C PHE A 145 -9.78 12.92 1.51
N MET A 146 -10.57 12.35 0.59
CA MET A 146 -11.40 13.10 -0.35
C MET A 146 -12.89 12.81 -0.18
N ARG A 147 -13.71 13.74 -0.68
CA ARG A 147 -15.15 13.56 -0.80
C ARG A 147 -15.50 12.59 -1.92
N ARG A 148 -16.60 11.88 -1.71
CA ARG A 148 -17.31 11.21 -2.80
C ARG A 148 -18.11 12.22 -3.59
N TYR A 149 -18.46 11.85 -4.81
CA TYR A 149 -19.27 12.67 -5.71
C TYR A 149 -20.65 13.05 -5.09
N ASP A 150 -21.18 12.21 -4.20
CA ASP A 150 -22.46 12.38 -3.52
C ASP A 150 -22.37 13.05 -2.13
N ASP A 151 -21.19 13.54 -1.72
CA ASP A 151 -21.02 14.32 -0.48
C ASP A 151 -21.23 15.82 -0.72
N ILE A 152 -22.50 16.21 -0.80
CA ILE A 152 -22.93 17.57 -1.19
C ILE A 152 -22.85 18.58 -0.03
N GLY A 153 -22.43 19.81 -0.33
CA GLY A 153 -22.49 20.95 0.58
C GLY A 153 -21.55 20.87 1.78
N GLY A 154 -21.76 21.74 2.77
CA GLY A 154 -20.95 21.74 4.01
C GLY A 154 -21.04 20.41 4.78
N ILE A 155 -22.22 19.78 4.79
CA ILE A 155 -22.43 18.48 5.46
C ILE A 155 -21.64 17.35 4.78
N GLY A 156 -21.47 17.39 3.47
CA GLY A 156 -20.61 16.48 2.73
C GLY A 156 -19.16 16.53 3.21
N GLY A 157 -18.64 17.74 3.47
CA GLY A 157 -17.31 17.94 4.06
C GLY A 157 -17.17 17.30 5.44
N VAL A 158 -18.16 17.52 6.32
CA VAL A 158 -18.18 16.93 7.67
C VAL A 158 -18.20 15.40 7.60
N ASN A 159 -19.04 14.83 6.73
CA ASN A 159 -19.15 13.39 6.57
C ASN A 159 -17.85 12.77 6.02
N ALA A 160 -17.24 13.41 5.03
CA ALA A 160 -15.96 12.97 4.48
C ALA A 160 -14.85 13.00 5.53
N ALA A 161 -14.71 14.10 6.28
CA ALA A 161 -13.72 14.22 7.35
C ALA A 161 -13.90 13.15 8.44
N LYS A 162 -15.13 12.91 8.90
CA LYS A 162 -15.43 11.85 9.90
C LYS A 162 -15.10 10.47 9.37
N ARG A 163 -15.47 10.15 8.13
CA ARG A 163 -15.16 8.84 7.52
C ARG A 163 -13.66 8.65 7.34
N ALA A 164 -12.92 9.69 6.91
CA ALA A 164 -11.48 9.63 6.77
C ALA A 164 -10.76 9.45 8.12
N GLN A 165 -11.21 10.12 9.20
CA GLN A 165 -10.69 9.89 10.56
C GLN A 165 -10.91 8.44 11.02
N ILE A 166 -12.09 7.88 10.80
CA ILE A 166 -12.40 6.48 11.14
C ILE A 166 -11.53 5.52 10.30
N ARG A 167 -11.39 5.81 9.00
CA ARG A 167 -10.56 5.02 8.07
C ARG A 167 -9.09 5.02 8.51
N PHE A 168 -8.55 6.18 8.86
CA PHE A 168 -7.20 6.32 9.41
C PHE A 168 -6.99 5.47 10.67
N ILE A 169 -7.89 5.59 11.65
CA ILE A 169 -7.81 4.82 12.90
C ILE A 169 -7.83 3.32 12.60
N ASN A 170 -8.71 2.87 11.70
CA ASN A 170 -8.80 1.48 11.33
C ASN A 170 -7.53 0.99 10.64
N HIS A 171 -6.95 1.74 9.69
CA HIS A 171 -5.68 1.39 9.06
C HIS A 171 -4.55 1.28 10.07
N PHE A 172 -4.45 2.23 11.01
CA PHE A 172 -3.44 2.23 12.06
C PHE A 172 -3.58 1.01 12.98
N ILE A 173 -4.81 0.68 13.42
CA ILE A 173 -5.08 -0.49 14.25
C ILE A 173 -4.76 -1.78 13.49
N ASN A 174 -5.26 -1.91 12.26
CA ASN A 174 -5.05 -3.09 11.43
C ASN A 174 -3.56 -3.35 11.21
N ALA A 175 -2.78 -2.30 10.94
CA ALA A 175 -1.34 -2.38 10.81
C ALA A 175 -0.66 -2.86 12.10
N ALA A 176 -1.06 -2.31 13.26
CA ALA A 176 -0.46 -2.66 14.54
C ALA A 176 -0.80 -4.08 15.01
N THR A 177 -1.99 -4.58 14.67
CA THR A 177 -2.50 -5.88 15.14
C THR A 177 -2.40 -7.01 14.12
N ALA A 178 -1.89 -6.74 12.91
CA ALA A 178 -1.68 -7.77 11.91
C ALA A 178 -0.62 -8.78 12.35
N GLU A 179 -0.72 -10.01 11.82
CA GLU A 179 0.27 -11.06 12.03
C GLU A 179 1.64 -10.60 11.50
N SER A 180 2.66 -10.72 12.34
CA SER A 180 4.04 -10.34 11.99
C SER A 180 4.66 -11.39 11.07
N LYS A 181 4.83 -11.00 9.80
CA LYS A 181 5.38 -11.83 8.73
C LYS A 181 5.96 -10.97 7.61
N LYS A 182 6.70 -11.60 6.70
CA LYS A 182 7.02 -11.00 5.39
C LYS A 182 5.93 -11.33 4.40
N ILE A 183 5.56 -10.36 3.57
CA ILE A 183 4.64 -10.55 2.44
C ILE A 183 5.32 -10.15 1.14
N LYS A 184 4.83 -10.69 0.03
CA LYS A 184 5.21 -10.27 -1.32
C LYS A 184 4.12 -9.34 -1.84
N VAL A 185 4.51 -8.21 -2.41
CA VAL A 185 3.58 -7.19 -2.92
C VAL A 185 4.12 -6.59 -4.21
N TRP A 186 3.26 -6.02 -5.05
CA TRP A 186 3.69 -5.20 -6.18
C TRP A 186 3.96 -3.75 -5.75
N ASP A 187 5.20 -3.28 -5.88
CA ASP A 187 5.54 -1.86 -5.91
C ASP A 187 5.30 -1.36 -7.34
N GLY A 188 4.27 -0.54 -7.52
CA GLY A 188 3.86 -0.03 -8.82
C GLY A 188 4.70 1.17 -9.29
N GLY A 189 4.21 1.88 -10.30
CA GLY A 189 4.66 3.23 -10.67
C GLY A 189 4.95 3.35 -12.17
N GLY A 190 6.05 3.98 -12.55
CA GLY A 190 6.53 3.93 -13.95
C GLY A 190 6.83 2.49 -14.42
N TYR A 191 7.16 1.62 -13.48
CA TYR A 191 7.30 0.18 -13.66
C TYR A 191 6.67 -0.52 -12.45
N ALA A 192 6.17 -1.74 -12.64
CA ALA A 192 5.69 -2.56 -11.52
C ALA A 192 6.72 -3.65 -11.21
N GLN A 193 7.09 -3.81 -9.95
CA GLN A 193 8.02 -4.83 -9.47
C GLN A 193 7.51 -5.51 -8.21
N ALA A 194 7.58 -6.83 -8.16
CA ALA A 194 7.27 -7.57 -6.95
C ALA A 194 8.41 -7.51 -5.93
N VAL A 195 8.11 -7.04 -4.72
CA VAL A 195 9.05 -6.82 -3.61
C VAL A 195 8.61 -7.59 -2.37
N GLU A 196 9.53 -7.80 -1.44
CA GLU A 196 9.24 -8.41 -0.14
C GLU A 196 9.29 -7.33 0.94
N VAL A 197 8.27 -7.26 1.77
CA VAL A 197 8.10 -6.21 2.78
C VAL A 197 7.64 -6.80 4.11
N ASP A 198 7.92 -6.07 5.20
CA ASP A 198 7.31 -6.35 6.50
C ASP A 198 5.81 -6.02 6.45
N HIS A 199 4.97 -6.97 6.86
CA HIS A 199 3.52 -6.86 6.74
C HIS A 199 2.93 -5.72 7.58
N ASN A 200 3.36 -5.59 8.85
CA ASN A 200 2.84 -4.56 9.75
C ASN A 200 3.21 -3.18 9.23
N TYR A 201 4.46 -2.98 8.79
CA TYR A 201 4.92 -1.69 8.28
C TYR A 201 4.37 -1.35 6.89
N PHE A 202 4.13 -2.34 6.04
CA PHE A 202 3.40 -2.14 4.79
C PHE A 202 1.97 -1.67 5.04
N LEU A 203 1.23 -2.32 5.94
CA LEU A 203 -0.12 -1.87 6.29
C LEU A 203 -0.10 -0.49 6.97
N PHE A 204 0.93 -0.20 7.76
CA PHE A 204 1.11 1.12 8.35
C PHE A 204 1.28 2.19 7.27
N GLY A 205 2.04 1.91 6.21
CA GLY A 205 2.13 2.78 5.03
C GLY A 205 0.77 3.22 4.50
N ARG A 206 -0.25 2.35 4.52
CA ARG A 206 -1.61 2.74 4.13
C ARG A 206 -2.22 3.81 5.03
N ALA A 207 -1.94 3.75 6.34
CA ALA A 207 -2.34 4.79 7.28
C ALA A 207 -1.55 6.09 7.06
N VAL A 208 -0.25 5.98 6.74
CA VAL A 208 0.61 7.13 6.44
C VAL A 208 0.12 7.88 5.19
N HIS A 209 -0.23 7.15 4.12
CA HIS A 209 -0.75 7.74 2.87
C HIS A 209 -1.95 8.65 3.13
N LEU A 210 -3.01 8.08 3.72
CA LEU A 210 -4.23 8.84 4.04
C LEU A 210 -3.91 10.04 4.95
N PHE A 211 -3.03 9.85 5.93
CA PHE A 211 -2.64 10.89 6.86
C PHE A 211 -1.92 12.05 6.15
N GLN A 212 -1.01 11.76 5.23
CA GLN A 212 -0.29 12.75 4.44
C GLN A 212 -1.17 13.42 3.40
N ASP A 213 -2.06 12.68 2.73
CA ASP A 213 -3.07 13.20 1.80
C ASP A 213 -3.99 14.22 2.46
N SER A 214 -4.25 14.07 3.76
CA SER A 214 -5.00 15.05 4.53
C SER A 214 -4.34 16.44 4.58
N PHE A 215 -3.07 16.58 4.20
CA PHE A 215 -2.34 17.84 4.11
C PHE A 215 -2.24 18.37 2.67
N SER A 216 -2.69 17.61 1.67
CA SER A 216 -2.74 18.11 0.30
C SER A 216 -3.72 19.29 0.20
N PRO A 217 -3.29 20.44 -0.36
CA PRO A 217 -4.20 21.51 -0.75
C PRO A 217 -5.18 21.13 -1.87
N GLU A 218 -4.98 20.02 -2.58
CA GLU A 218 -5.96 19.51 -3.56
C GLU A 218 -7.00 18.60 -2.91
N HIS A 219 -6.72 18.05 -1.72
CA HIS A 219 -7.63 17.13 -1.03
C HIS A 219 -8.37 17.84 0.10
N THR A 220 -7.75 18.84 0.73
CA THR A 220 -8.29 19.55 1.89
C THR A 220 -8.01 21.04 1.84
N VAL A 221 -8.75 21.79 2.66
CA VAL A 221 -8.49 23.19 2.95
C VAL A 221 -7.84 23.30 4.31
N ARG A 222 -6.58 23.74 4.34
CA ARG A 222 -5.80 24.05 5.55
C ARG A 222 -5.23 25.46 5.42
N LEU A 223 -5.15 26.21 6.52
CA LEU A 223 -4.82 27.63 6.49
C LEU A 223 -3.45 27.93 7.11
N PRO A 224 -2.67 28.87 6.55
CA PRO A 224 -1.46 29.34 7.22
C PRO A 224 -1.73 29.93 8.62
N ALA A 225 -2.94 30.49 8.83
CA ALA A 225 -3.33 31.16 10.07
C ALA A 225 -3.34 30.23 11.30
N ASP A 226 -3.51 28.93 11.11
CA ASP A 226 -3.39 27.91 12.17
C ASP A 226 -2.20 26.96 11.94
N ASN A 227 -1.20 27.42 11.18
CA ASN A 227 -0.04 26.63 10.78
C ASN A 227 -0.43 25.31 10.09
N TYR A 228 -1.54 25.31 9.36
CA TYR A 228 -2.07 24.15 8.66
C TYR A 228 -2.43 22.96 9.58
N GLU A 229 -2.62 23.18 10.89
CA GLU A 229 -2.90 22.09 11.83
C GLU A 229 -4.35 21.60 11.78
N LYS A 230 -5.27 22.41 11.23
CA LYS A 230 -6.71 22.10 11.18
C LYS A 230 -7.22 21.95 9.75
N ILE A 231 -8.21 21.07 9.62
CA ILE A 231 -8.95 20.86 8.39
C ILE A 231 -10.19 21.76 8.42
N TRP A 232 -10.29 22.65 7.44
CA TRP A 232 -11.43 23.55 7.29
C TRP A 232 -12.49 23.01 6.35
N GLN A 233 -12.05 22.30 5.30
CA GLN A 233 -12.91 21.62 4.35
C GLN A 233 -12.18 20.45 3.69
N VAL A 234 -12.97 19.55 3.11
CA VAL A 234 -12.49 18.43 2.27
C VAL A 234 -12.94 18.70 0.83
N LYS A 235 -12.08 18.43 -0.14
CA LYS A 235 -12.35 18.64 -1.57
C LYS A 235 -12.85 17.37 -2.24
N ALA A 236 -13.41 17.50 -3.44
CA ALA A 236 -13.96 16.38 -4.20
C ALA A 236 -13.10 16.05 -5.43
N TYR A 237 -12.88 14.75 -5.68
CA TYR A 237 -12.08 14.28 -6.81
C TYR A 237 -12.87 14.43 -8.10
N LEU A 238 -13.98 13.70 -8.17
CA LEU A 238 -15.07 13.96 -9.11
C LEU A 238 -15.88 15.15 -8.58
N CYS A 239 -16.23 16.09 -9.46
CA CYS A 239 -17.03 17.28 -9.12
C CYS A 239 -18.17 16.95 -8.18
N SER A 240 -18.31 17.64 -7.05
CA SER A 240 -19.43 17.47 -6.12
C SER A 240 -19.99 18.82 -5.73
N GLU A 241 -21.31 18.99 -5.81
CA GLU A 241 -21.98 20.26 -5.52
C GLU A 241 -21.69 20.73 -4.08
N GLY A 242 -21.34 22.01 -3.92
CA GLY A 242 -20.98 22.58 -2.62
C GLY A 242 -19.60 22.17 -2.10
N ALA A 243 -18.66 21.86 -3.00
CA ALA A 243 -17.27 21.54 -2.70
C ALA A 243 -16.32 22.20 -3.70
N GLU A 244 -15.10 22.52 -3.25
CA GLU A 244 -13.97 22.72 -4.16
C GLU A 244 -13.57 21.40 -4.82
N GLN A 245 -13.12 21.51 -6.06
CA GLN A 245 -12.74 20.38 -6.90
C GLN A 245 -11.21 20.26 -6.96
N HIS A 246 -10.73 19.02 -6.93
CA HIS A 246 -9.31 18.63 -7.02
C HIS A 246 -8.71 18.89 -8.42
N THR A 247 -7.59 19.59 -8.56
CA THR A 247 -7.08 19.89 -9.92
C THR A 247 -6.66 18.64 -10.71
N HIS A 248 -7.16 18.50 -11.95
CA HIS A 248 -6.69 17.48 -12.91
C HIS A 248 -5.59 18.01 -13.85
N ASP A 249 -5.03 19.20 -13.59
CA ASP A 249 -4.03 19.79 -14.48
C ASP A 249 -2.63 19.17 -14.29
N THR A 250 -2.30 18.26 -15.21
CA THR A 250 -0.98 17.62 -15.27
C THR A 250 0.17 18.63 -15.48
N LYS A 251 -0.08 19.80 -16.09
CA LYS A 251 0.96 20.83 -16.25
C LYS A 251 1.31 21.47 -14.92
N GLU A 252 0.32 21.69 -14.06
CA GLU A 252 0.52 22.21 -12.70
C GLU A 252 1.28 21.22 -11.82
N ALA A 253 1.04 19.91 -12.01
CA ALA A 253 1.87 18.89 -11.39
C ALA A 253 3.32 18.97 -11.91
N LEU A 254 3.53 19.00 -13.24
CA LEU A 254 4.87 19.02 -13.85
C LEU A 254 5.70 20.27 -13.55
N ASN A 255 5.08 21.39 -13.20
CA ASN A 255 5.75 22.64 -12.84
C ASN A 255 5.75 22.94 -11.32
N TYR A 256 5.27 21.98 -10.52
CA TYR A 256 5.15 22.00 -9.06
C TYR A 256 4.20 23.07 -8.51
N GLN A 257 3.29 23.61 -9.33
CA GLN A 257 2.25 24.53 -8.88
C GLN A 257 1.09 23.80 -8.18
N SER A 258 0.76 22.59 -8.62
CA SER A 258 -0.31 21.77 -8.05
C SER A 258 -0.10 21.55 -6.54
N GLY A 259 -1.17 21.58 -5.76
CA GLY A 259 -1.14 21.27 -4.33
C GLY A 259 -0.65 19.85 -4.05
N ASP A 260 -0.78 18.93 -5.01
CA ASP A 260 -0.35 17.55 -4.86
C ASP A 260 1.17 17.34 -5.00
N VAL A 261 1.91 18.40 -5.30
CA VAL A 261 3.38 18.36 -5.34
C VAL A 261 3.92 19.06 -4.10
N ILE A 262 4.65 18.33 -3.26
CA ILE A 262 5.22 18.88 -2.03
C ILE A 262 6.32 19.92 -2.29
N TRP A 263 6.96 19.86 -3.45
CA TRP A 263 8.09 20.72 -3.81
C TRP A 263 7.64 22.10 -4.26
N LYS A 264 8.46 23.12 -4.01
CA LYS A 264 8.18 24.47 -4.46
C LYS A 264 8.50 24.64 -5.95
N PRO A 265 7.74 25.43 -6.73
CA PRO A 265 8.02 25.68 -8.15
C PRO A 265 9.47 26.09 -8.45
N GLU A 266 10.08 26.90 -7.59
CA GLU A 266 11.46 27.36 -7.73
C GLU A 266 12.51 26.24 -7.63
N SER A 267 12.21 25.11 -7.00
CA SER A 267 13.18 24.03 -6.81
C SER A 267 13.25 23.04 -7.98
N ARG A 268 12.40 23.19 -9.01
CA ARG A 268 12.30 22.26 -10.15
C ARG A 268 13.61 22.06 -10.92
N GLY A 269 14.49 23.06 -10.93
CA GLY A 269 15.79 22.98 -11.60
C GLY A 269 16.86 22.22 -10.80
N GLU A 270 16.61 21.93 -9.53
CA GLU A 270 17.55 21.21 -8.69
C GLU A 270 17.46 19.71 -8.96
N THR A 271 18.61 19.05 -9.07
CA THR A 271 18.70 17.64 -9.47
C THR A 271 19.48 16.81 -8.46
N GLY A 272 19.14 15.53 -8.37
CA GLY A 272 19.81 14.59 -7.48
C GLY A 272 19.38 14.77 -6.02
N TRP A 273 19.92 13.93 -5.15
CA TRP A 273 19.37 13.80 -3.80
C TRP A 273 19.56 15.02 -2.90
N GLN A 274 20.52 15.89 -3.20
CA GLN A 274 20.72 17.13 -2.45
C GLN A 274 19.58 18.15 -2.68
N ALA A 275 18.76 17.95 -3.72
CA ALA A 275 17.55 18.74 -3.95
C ALA A 275 16.41 18.39 -2.98
N TYR A 276 16.46 17.21 -2.35
CA TYR A 276 15.43 16.71 -1.45
C TYR A 276 15.64 17.19 -0.01
N LYS A 277 15.54 18.51 0.17
CA LYS A 277 15.78 19.23 1.42
C LYS A 277 14.58 20.07 1.87
N PRO A 278 14.39 20.30 3.19
CA PRO A 278 13.26 21.08 3.73
C PRO A 278 13.04 22.46 3.09
N SER A 279 14.11 23.21 2.78
CA SER A 279 14.04 24.54 2.15
C SER A 279 13.37 24.54 0.78
N ASN A 280 13.32 23.39 0.10
CA ASN A 280 12.66 23.20 -1.20
C ASN A 280 11.19 22.75 -1.08
N ILE A 281 10.65 22.60 0.13
CA ILE A 281 9.31 22.02 0.37
C ILE A 281 8.30 23.09 0.75
N LYS A 282 7.07 22.96 0.22
CA LYS A 282 5.95 23.84 0.55
C LYS A 282 5.65 23.81 2.06
N PRO A 283 5.29 24.94 2.68
CA PRO A 283 5.05 25.01 4.12
C PRO A 283 4.06 23.95 4.66
N VAL A 284 2.95 23.71 3.95
CA VAL A 284 1.96 22.70 4.36
C VAL A 284 2.53 21.27 4.38
N ALA A 285 3.40 20.93 3.43
CA ALA A 285 4.05 19.63 3.37
C ALA A 285 5.14 19.48 4.44
N LEU A 286 5.80 20.57 4.86
CA LEU A 286 6.68 20.55 6.04
C LEU A 286 5.90 20.31 7.33
N VAL A 287 4.69 20.85 7.47
CA VAL A 287 3.80 20.51 8.60
C VAL A 287 3.36 19.04 8.52
N SER A 288 3.07 18.54 7.32
CA SER A 288 2.80 17.10 7.10
C SER A 288 3.98 16.21 7.53
N LEU A 289 5.22 16.64 7.27
CA LEU A 289 6.43 15.96 7.74
C LEU A 289 6.50 15.90 9.27
N GLU A 290 6.23 17.01 9.95
CA GLU A 290 6.19 17.07 11.41
C GLU A 290 5.07 16.21 12.00
N ALA A 291 3.87 16.27 11.43
CA ALA A 291 2.75 15.42 11.81
C ALA A 291 3.06 13.92 11.58
N SER A 292 3.79 13.60 10.50
CA SER A 292 4.24 12.23 10.20
C SER A 292 5.26 11.71 11.22
N LYS A 293 6.05 12.57 11.87
CA LYS A 293 6.92 12.13 12.99
C LYS A 293 6.11 11.66 14.18
N ASP A 294 5.03 12.37 14.53
CA ASP A 294 4.12 11.92 15.59
C ASP A 294 3.50 10.56 15.23
N LEU A 295 3.10 10.40 13.96
CA LEU A 295 2.54 9.16 13.44
C LEU A 295 3.53 7.99 13.56
N TRP A 296 4.78 8.17 13.14
CA TRP A 296 5.84 7.18 13.29
C TRP A 296 6.12 6.85 14.75
N ALA A 297 6.25 7.86 15.62
CA ALA A 297 6.51 7.65 17.04
C ALA A 297 5.38 6.85 17.70
N ALA A 298 4.13 7.19 17.41
CA ALA A 298 2.94 6.47 17.84
C ALA A 298 2.95 5.00 17.41
N PHE A 299 3.28 4.72 16.14
CA PHE A 299 3.31 3.37 15.63
C PHE A 299 4.44 2.54 16.25
N ILE A 300 5.65 3.10 16.35
CA ILE A 300 6.81 2.45 16.99
C ILE A 300 6.52 2.14 18.47
N ARG A 301 5.92 3.08 19.22
CA ARG A 301 5.48 2.84 20.62
C ARG A 301 4.45 1.72 20.72
N THR A 302 3.55 1.61 19.74
CA THR A 302 2.55 0.56 19.70
C THR A 302 3.19 -0.80 19.39
N MET A 303 4.06 -0.87 18.38
CA MET A 303 4.74 -2.10 17.96
C MET A 303 5.70 -2.66 19.02
N ALA A 304 6.21 -1.81 19.91
CA ALA A 304 7.01 -2.22 21.06
C ALA A 304 6.24 -3.02 22.12
N LEU A 305 4.90 -3.07 22.05
CA LEU A 305 4.07 -3.84 22.97
C LEU A 305 3.79 -5.28 22.47
N PRO A 306 3.47 -6.22 23.37
CA PRO A 306 2.90 -7.52 23.02
C PRO A 306 1.60 -7.38 22.22
N LEU A 307 1.34 -8.32 21.32
CA LEU A 307 0.23 -8.26 20.35
C LEU A 307 -1.13 -8.02 21.02
N GLU A 308 -1.37 -8.65 22.17
CA GLU A 308 -2.59 -8.56 22.96
C GLU A 308 -2.87 -7.14 23.51
N GLU A 309 -1.83 -6.31 23.68
CA GLU A 309 -1.94 -4.92 24.15
C GLU A 309 -2.01 -3.91 23.00
N ARG A 310 -1.55 -4.28 21.80
CA ARG A 310 -1.40 -3.36 20.66
C ARG A 310 -2.71 -2.71 20.26
N ARG A 311 -3.83 -3.43 20.27
CA ARG A 311 -5.13 -2.87 19.83
C ARG A 311 -5.55 -1.64 20.63
N ALA A 312 -5.49 -1.74 21.97
CA ALA A 312 -5.89 -0.65 22.85
C ALA A 312 -4.94 0.53 22.73
N LYS A 313 -3.63 0.26 22.65
CA LYS A 313 -2.62 1.30 22.45
C LYS A 313 -2.76 2.00 21.09
N ALA A 314 -2.98 1.22 20.03
CA ALA A 314 -3.18 1.72 18.68
C ALA A 314 -4.38 2.67 18.58
N GLN A 315 -5.51 2.29 19.19
CA GLN A 315 -6.70 3.14 19.23
C GLN A 315 -6.44 4.48 19.95
N MET A 316 -5.70 4.45 21.07
CA MET A 316 -5.35 5.65 21.83
C MET A 316 -4.44 6.57 21.03
N GLU A 317 -3.35 6.03 20.49
CA GLU A 317 -2.36 6.78 19.70
C GLU A 317 -2.98 7.36 18.42
N ALA A 318 -3.76 6.56 17.69
CA ALA A 318 -4.45 7.02 16.48
C ALA A 318 -5.47 8.12 16.79
N GLN A 319 -6.22 8.02 17.90
CA GLN A 319 -7.15 9.08 18.31
C GLN A 319 -6.41 10.37 18.69
N GLN A 320 -5.25 10.27 19.34
CA GLN A 320 -4.42 11.43 19.65
C GLN A 320 -3.94 12.12 18.37
N LEU A 321 -3.52 11.37 17.36
CA LEU A 321 -3.14 11.89 16.04
C LEU A 321 -4.32 12.59 15.35
N VAL A 322 -5.51 11.99 15.39
CA VAL A 322 -6.74 12.63 14.87
C VAL A 322 -6.99 13.97 15.56
N ASN A 323 -6.92 14.01 16.88
CA ASN A 323 -7.16 15.23 17.65
C ASN A 323 -6.11 16.31 17.37
N ASN A 324 -4.86 15.91 17.11
CA ASN A 324 -3.74 16.81 16.92
C ASN A 324 -3.63 17.38 15.50
N TRP A 325 -3.97 16.58 14.50
CA TRP A 325 -3.58 16.83 13.11
C TRP A 325 -4.72 16.68 12.10
N LEU A 326 -5.75 15.89 12.42
CA LEU A 326 -6.93 15.68 11.56
C LEU A 326 -8.19 16.36 12.12
N SER A 327 -8.04 17.24 13.10
CA SER A 327 -9.15 17.91 13.76
C SER A 327 -9.83 18.93 12.84
N PHE A 328 -11.14 19.09 13.03
CA PHE A 328 -11.94 20.10 12.36
C PHE A 328 -13.02 20.62 13.31
N ASP A 329 -13.49 21.86 13.07
CA ASP A 329 -14.68 22.41 13.72
C ASP A 329 -15.89 22.16 12.83
N GLU A 330 -16.85 21.37 13.33
CA GLU A 330 -18.01 20.96 12.55
C GLU A 330 -18.87 22.14 12.10
N GLN A 331 -19.10 23.14 12.97
CA GLN A 331 -19.93 24.29 12.63
C GLN A 331 -19.23 25.20 11.62
N ALA A 332 -17.93 25.43 11.80
CA ALA A 332 -17.14 26.22 10.86
C ALA A 332 -17.04 25.55 9.50
N MET A 333 -16.93 24.22 9.46
CA MET A 333 -16.92 23.43 8.23
C MET A 333 -18.28 23.50 7.53
N LEU A 334 -19.40 23.33 8.25
CA LEU A 334 -20.75 23.45 7.71
C LEU A 334 -21.00 24.81 7.04
N ALA A 335 -20.59 25.90 7.71
CA ALA A 335 -20.78 27.27 7.23
C ALA A 335 -19.64 27.76 6.30
N TRP A 336 -18.63 26.93 6.01
CA TRP A 336 -17.40 27.38 5.35
C TRP A 336 -17.68 28.10 4.03
N TYR A 337 -18.48 27.49 3.16
CA TYR A 337 -18.78 28.06 1.84
C TYR A 337 -19.97 29.03 1.84
N GLU A 338 -20.61 29.32 2.97
CA GLU A 338 -21.60 30.41 3.05
C GLU A 338 -20.96 31.77 2.80
N ASP A 339 -19.66 31.89 3.09
CA ASP A 339 -18.83 33.04 2.74
C ASP A 339 -18.25 32.87 1.32
N GLU A 340 -18.78 33.65 0.37
CA GLU A 340 -18.33 33.63 -1.03
C GLU A 340 -16.83 33.93 -1.18
N ALA A 341 -16.21 34.67 -0.26
CA ALA A 341 -14.78 34.96 -0.31
C ALA A 341 -13.89 33.71 -0.14
N LYS A 342 -14.44 32.64 0.47
CA LYS A 342 -13.77 31.34 0.66
C LYS A 342 -14.00 30.36 -0.48
N ARG A 343 -14.85 30.71 -1.45
CA ARG A 343 -14.99 29.96 -2.70
C ARG A 343 -13.86 30.38 -3.64
N ASP A 344 -13.41 29.50 -4.51
CA ASP A 344 -12.54 29.87 -5.61
C ASP A 344 -13.12 29.42 -6.97
N HIS A 345 -12.32 29.48 -8.01
CA HIS A 345 -12.75 29.06 -9.34
C HIS A 345 -12.94 27.54 -9.47
N THR A 346 -12.53 26.73 -8.48
CA THR A 346 -12.72 25.28 -8.43
C THR A 346 -14.00 24.88 -7.68
N TYR A 347 -14.62 25.81 -6.93
CA TYR A 347 -15.86 25.56 -6.21
C TYR A 347 -17.02 25.22 -7.15
N VAL A 348 -17.68 24.08 -6.90
CA VAL A 348 -18.89 23.67 -7.60
C VAL A 348 -20.10 24.22 -6.85
N LEU A 349 -20.87 25.08 -7.49
CA LEU A 349 -22.07 25.70 -6.92
C LEU A 349 -23.07 24.64 -6.47
N ALA A 350 -23.56 24.73 -5.24
CA ALA A 350 -24.65 23.89 -4.77
C ALA A 350 -26.00 24.31 -5.42
N PRO A 351 -27.03 23.44 -5.39
CA PRO A 351 -28.33 23.77 -5.98
C PRO A 351 -28.89 25.10 -5.47
N GLY A 352 -29.13 26.04 -6.38
CA GLY A 352 -29.66 27.37 -6.07
C GLY A 352 -28.61 28.42 -5.66
N GLU A 353 -27.33 28.06 -5.59
CA GLU A 353 -26.24 29.03 -5.40
C GLU A 353 -25.89 29.77 -6.69
N SER A 354 -25.31 30.97 -6.53
CA SER A 354 -24.74 31.78 -7.61
C SER A 354 -23.48 32.51 -7.10
N GLY A 355 -22.78 33.22 -7.98
CA GLY A 355 -21.56 33.94 -7.63
C GLY A 355 -20.29 33.16 -7.98
N LYS A 356 -19.22 33.34 -7.20
CA LYS A 356 -17.92 32.69 -7.40
C LYS A 356 -18.01 31.16 -7.36
N GLY A 357 -17.56 30.51 -8.43
CA GLY A 357 -17.59 29.06 -8.62
C GLY A 357 -18.03 28.69 -10.04
N LYS A 358 -18.32 27.41 -10.25
CA LYS A 358 -18.83 26.86 -11.52
C LYS A 358 -20.00 25.91 -11.27
N THR A 359 -20.88 25.74 -12.24
CA THR A 359 -21.95 24.72 -12.17
C THR A 359 -21.37 23.31 -12.24
N LEU A 360 -22.13 22.30 -11.80
CA LEU A 360 -21.72 20.89 -11.91
C LEU A 360 -21.37 20.51 -13.36
N ILE A 361 -22.17 20.95 -14.34
CA ILE A 361 -21.94 20.67 -15.76
C ILE A 361 -20.61 21.28 -16.24
N GLN A 362 -20.35 22.55 -15.90
CA GLN A 362 -19.09 23.20 -16.25
C GLN A 362 -17.88 22.51 -15.61
N CYS A 363 -18.04 22.09 -14.35
CA CYS A 363 -17.01 21.31 -13.67
C CYS A 363 -16.71 20.01 -14.42
N MET A 364 -17.74 19.22 -14.74
CA MET A 364 -17.59 17.96 -15.46
C MET A 364 -17.03 18.14 -16.88
N GLU A 365 -17.37 19.24 -17.55
CA GLU A 365 -16.81 19.61 -18.85
C GLU A 365 -15.29 19.88 -18.76
N GLU A 366 -14.85 20.58 -17.72
CA GLU A 366 -13.42 20.86 -17.48
C GLU A 366 -12.60 19.61 -17.16
N LEU A 367 -13.20 18.59 -16.54
CA LEU A 367 -12.52 17.31 -16.30
C LEU A 367 -12.17 16.56 -17.59
N ASN A 368 -12.86 16.85 -18.69
CA ASN A 368 -12.63 16.22 -20.00
C ASN A 368 -12.64 14.67 -19.95
N VAL A 369 -13.52 14.09 -19.13
CA VAL A 369 -13.65 12.63 -18.91
C VAL A 369 -14.63 11.95 -19.89
N GLY A 370 -14.93 12.60 -21.02
CA GLY A 370 -15.79 12.06 -22.09
C GLY A 370 -17.30 12.19 -21.86
N THR A 371 -17.73 12.71 -20.70
CA THR A 371 -19.14 13.01 -20.40
C THR A 371 -19.23 14.20 -19.44
N THR A 372 -20.30 15.00 -19.57
CA THR A 372 -20.64 16.06 -18.61
C THR A 372 -21.65 15.60 -17.55
N ASP A 373 -22.16 14.37 -17.68
CA ASP A 373 -23.05 13.75 -16.69
C ASP A 373 -22.22 12.97 -15.66
N GLN A 374 -22.22 13.46 -14.42
CA GLN A 374 -21.50 12.88 -13.29
C GLN A 374 -21.91 11.42 -13.02
N LEU A 375 -23.21 11.11 -13.06
CA LEU A 375 -23.70 9.75 -12.79
C LEU A 375 -23.34 8.79 -13.92
N ALA A 376 -23.35 9.27 -15.17
CA ALA A 376 -22.85 8.49 -16.31
C ALA A 376 -21.35 8.18 -16.15
N ARG A 377 -20.54 9.13 -15.64
CA ARG A 377 -19.11 8.89 -15.36
C ARG A 377 -18.92 7.86 -14.24
N VAL A 378 -19.71 7.94 -13.16
CA VAL A 378 -19.66 6.96 -12.06
C VAL A 378 -19.99 5.56 -12.57
N ALA A 379 -21.05 5.40 -13.36
CA ALA A 379 -21.41 4.10 -13.93
C ALA A 379 -20.34 3.54 -14.88
N GLN A 380 -19.67 4.41 -15.64
CA GLN A 380 -18.51 4.02 -16.46
C GLN A 380 -17.37 3.49 -15.59
N LEU A 381 -17.02 4.19 -14.51
CA LEU A 381 -15.95 3.79 -13.60
C LEU A 381 -16.22 2.46 -12.89
N GLU A 382 -17.47 2.22 -12.48
CA GLU A 382 -17.89 0.94 -11.90
C GLU A 382 -17.70 -0.22 -12.89
N GLU A 383 -18.06 -0.03 -14.17
CA GLU A 383 -17.86 -1.03 -15.21
C GLU A 383 -16.38 -1.26 -15.55
N GLU A 384 -15.58 -0.19 -15.62
CA GLU A 384 -14.13 -0.28 -15.80
C GLU A 384 -13.47 -1.03 -14.64
N ARG A 385 -13.82 -0.70 -13.39
CA ARG A 385 -13.34 -1.39 -12.19
C ARG A 385 -13.71 -2.88 -12.23
N ARG A 386 -14.96 -3.18 -12.57
CA ARG A 386 -15.46 -4.55 -12.72
C ARG A 386 -14.64 -5.33 -13.75
N HIS A 387 -14.34 -4.72 -14.90
CA HIS A 387 -13.52 -5.35 -15.94
C HIS A 387 -12.08 -5.58 -15.48
N CYS A 388 -11.47 -4.62 -14.77
CA CYS A 388 -10.14 -4.76 -14.19
C CYS A 388 -10.07 -5.89 -13.15
N LEU A 389 -10.93 -5.86 -12.13
CA LEU A 389 -10.93 -6.86 -11.06
C LEU A 389 -11.25 -8.27 -11.59
N TYR A 390 -12.07 -8.39 -12.64
CA TYR A 390 -12.32 -9.67 -13.29
C TYR A 390 -11.08 -10.25 -13.97
N ASN A 391 -10.10 -9.44 -14.36
CA ASN A 391 -8.89 -9.92 -15.02
C ASN A 391 -7.72 -10.12 -14.06
N ILE A 392 -7.93 -9.88 -12.76
CA ILE A 392 -6.92 -10.03 -11.72
C ILE A 392 -7.19 -11.33 -10.92
N GLU A 393 -6.12 -12.05 -10.62
CA GLU A 393 -6.12 -13.18 -9.69
C GLU A 393 -4.83 -13.19 -8.86
N ALA A 394 -4.85 -13.85 -7.70
CA ALA A 394 -3.65 -14.01 -6.89
C ALA A 394 -2.58 -14.84 -7.63
N GLU A 395 -1.31 -14.51 -7.43
CA GLU A 395 -0.24 -15.46 -7.75
C GLU A 395 -0.40 -16.71 -6.87
N GLU A 396 -0.12 -17.90 -7.42
CA GLU A 396 -0.26 -19.15 -6.68
C GLU A 396 0.56 -19.13 -5.38
N GLY A 397 -0.03 -19.55 -4.27
CA GLY A 397 0.62 -19.49 -2.95
C GLY A 397 0.68 -18.10 -2.31
N TYR A 398 -0.06 -17.12 -2.85
CA TYR A 398 -0.17 -15.75 -2.33
C TYR A 398 -1.61 -15.22 -2.19
N SER A 399 -2.61 -16.11 -2.18
CA SER A 399 -4.02 -15.74 -1.99
C SER A 399 -4.39 -15.43 -0.53
N ASP A 400 -3.45 -15.55 0.40
CA ASP A 400 -3.68 -15.38 1.83
C ASP A 400 -3.77 -13.92 2.28
N VAL A 401 -3.12 -13.00 1.57
CA VAL A 401 -3.05 -11.59 1.94
C VAL A 401 -3.64 -10.69 0.85
N ASN A 402 -4.67 -9.94 1.20
CA ASN A 402 -5.44 -9.13 0.27
C ASN A 402 -5.71 -7.74 0.83
N ASP A 403 -6.01 -6.81 -0.06
CA ASP A 403 -6.63 -5.54 0.29
C ASP A 403 -8.15 -5.68 0.22
N PRO A 404 -8.87 -5.73 1.36
CA PRO A 404 -10.32 -5.89 1.37
C PRO A 404 -11.07 -4.64 0.87
N LEU A 405 -10.44 -3.47 0.81
CA LEU A 405 -11.10 -2.25 0.33
C LEU A 405 -11.03 -2.15 -1.19
N ILE A 406 -9.87 -2.48 -1.76
CA ILE A 406 -9.68 -2.53 -3.22
C ILE A 406 -10.31 -3.81 -3.81
N ASN A 407 -10.40 -4.88 -3.00
CA ASN A 407 -10.75 -6.24 -3.40
C ASN A 407 -9.71 -6.87 -4.34
N MET A 408 -8.44 -6.76 -3.96
CA MET A 408 -7.31 -7.25 -4.74
C MET A 408 -6.24 -7.92 -3.87
N PRO A 409 -5.64 -9.05 -4.31
CA PRO A 409 -4.47 -9.63 -3.65
C PRO A 409 -3.26 -8.70 -3.75
N TYR A 410 -2.42 -8.61 -2.71
CA TYR A 410 -1.21 -7.77 -2.78
C TYR A 410 -0.19 -8.25 -3.82
N ASN A 411 -0.13 -9.57 -4.04
CA ASN A 411 0.67 -10.19 -5.10
C ASN A 411 -0.24 -10.90 -6.11
N TRP A 412 -0.56 -10.16 -7.15
CA TRP A 412 -1.52 -10.57 -8.18
C TRP A 412 -0.85 -10.82 -9.52
N LYS A 413 -1.59 -11.42 -10.46
CA LYS A 413 -1.22 -11.58 -11.86
C LYS A 413 -2.46 -11.41 -12.75
N TRP A 414 -2.23 -11.08 -14.01
CA TRP A 414 -3.30 -11.10 -15.02
C TRP A 414 -3.75 -12.54 -15.30
N ARG A 415 -5.07 -12.77 -15.31
CA ARG A 415 -5.66 -14.08 -15.64
C ARG A 415 -5.32 -14.54 -17.06
N SER A 416 -5.06 -13.60 -17.96
CA SER A 416 -4.77 -13.88 -19.36
C SER A 416 -3.90 -12.78 -19.97
N LEU A 417 -3.23 -13.10 -21.08
CA LEU A 417 -2.48 -12.13 -21.88
C LEU A 417 -3.40 -11.16 -22.66
N THR A 418 -4.71 -11.46 -22.72
CA THR A 418 -5.72 -10.65 -23.41
C THR A 418 -6.90 -10.42 -22.48
N TRP A 419 -7.50 -9.24 -22.54
CA TRP A 419 -8.70 -8.89 -21.77
C TRP A 419 -9.81 -9.93 -21.93
N LYS A 420 -10.35 -10.37 -20.78
CA LYS A 420 -11.54 -11.20 -20.69
C LYS A 420 -12.71 -10.34 -20.27
N THR A 421 -13.82 -10.47 -20.99
CA THR A 421 -15.06 -9.78 -20.63
C THR A 421 -15.72 -10.45 -19.42
N PRO A 422 -16.01 -9.71 -18.34
CA PRO A 422 -16.76 -10.24 -17.21
C PRO A 422 -18.19 -10.63 -17.62
N PRO A 423 -18.71 -11.81 -17.22
CA PRO A 423 -20.12 -12.16 -17.39
C PRO A 423 -21.05 -11.11 -16.77
N ALA A 424 -22.19 -10.79 -17.39
CA ALA A 424 -23.03 -9.64 -17.00
C ALA A 424 -23.44 -9.60 -15.52
N ASP A 425 -23.58 -10.76 -14.88
CA ASP A 425 -23.95 -10.94 -13.47
C ASP A 425 -22.74 -11.09 -12.53
N TRP A 426 -21.51 -11.08 -13.06
CA TRP A 426 -20.30 -11.15 -12.25
C TRP A 426 -20.09 -9.87 -11.44
N GLN A 427 -19.73 -10.06 -10.17
CA GLN A 427 -19.34 -9.02 -9.24
C GLN A 427 -18.02 -9.41 -8.57
N PRO A 428 -17.15 -8.45 -8.21
CA PRO A 428 -15.95 -8.75 -7.46
C PRO A 428 -16.31 -9.39 -6.12
N ALA A 429 -15.62 -10.48 -5.79
CA ALA A 429 -15.76 -11.11 -4.49
C ALA A 429 -15.12 -10.22 -3.42
N GLN A 430 -15.78 -10.09 -2.27
CA GLN A 430 -15.15 -9.50 -1.09
C GLN A 430 -13.99 -10.39 -0.65
N LEU A 431 -12.79 -9.82 -0.58
CA LEU A 431 -11.62 -10.53 -0.09
C LEU A 431 -11.41 -10.23 1.40
N GLU A 432 -10.93 -11.24 2.12
CA GLU A 432 -10.49 -11.11 3.51
C GLU A 432 -9.01 -10.70 3.56
N ALA A 433 -8.65 -9.86 4.52
CA ALA A 433 -7.33 -9.21 4.56
C ALA A 433 -6.17 -10.20 4.81
N ASP A 434 -6.35 -11.13 5.75
CA ASP A 434 -5.34 -12.12 6.12
C ASP A 434 -6.01 -13.46 6.47
N THR A 435 -5.85 -14.45 5.62
CA THR A 435 -6.46 -15.79 5.75
C THR A 435 -5.43 -16.90 5.92
N GLY A 436 -4.14 -16.56 5.90
CA GLY A 436 -3.06 -17.53 6.01
C GLY A 436 -2.91 -18.03 7.44
N GLU A 437 -2.87 -19.35 7.64
CA GLU A 437 -2.68 -19.93 8.97
C GLU A 437 -1.18 -20.14 9.23
N VAL A 438 -0.66 -19.59 10.32
CA VAL A 438 0.73 -19.86 10.74
C VAL A 438 0.79 -21.23 11.41
N VAL A 439 1.57 -22.15 10.85
CA VAL A 439 1.69 -23.53 11.31
C VAL A 439 3.14 -23.99 11.44
N LYS A 440 3.38 -24.91 12.37
CA LYS A 440 4.54 -25.82 12.35
C LYS A 440 4.12 -27.16 11.77
N VAL A 441 5.03 -27.79 11.04
CA VAL A 441 4.85 -29.15 10.51
C VAL A 441 5.65 -30.13 11.36
N THR A 442 4.97 -30.80 12.29
CA THR A 442 5.58 -31.70 13.28
C THR A 442 5.50 -33.15 12.82
N SER A 443 6.58 -33.91 12.93
CA SER A 443 6.59 -35.32 12.56
C SER A 443 5.94 -36.18 13.65
N MET A 444 5.03 -37.07 13.25
CA MET A 444 4.45 -38.07 14.16
C MET A 444 5.45 -39.13 14.60
N LEU A 445 6.64 -39.20 13.97
CA LEU A 445 7.68 -40.17 14.29
C LEU A 445 8.33 -39.92 15.66
N ASN A 446 8.59 -38.65 15.97
CA ASN A 446 9.38 -38.26 17.14
C ASN A 446 8.94 -36.92 17.78
N GLY A 447 7.88 -36.27 17.27
CA GLY A 447 7.41 -34.98 17.76
C GLY A 447 8.33 -33.80 17.39
N HIS A 448 9.33 -33.99 16.53
CA HIS A 448 10.20 -32.92 16.05
C HIS A 448 9.60 -32.27 14.80
N ALA A 449 9.82 -30.98 14.64
CA ALA A 449 9.26 -30.21 13.53
C ALA A 449 10.26 -30.01 12.38
N ILE A 450 9.73 -29.77 11.18
CA ILE A 450 10.52 -29.37 10.02
C ILE A 450 11.26 -28.08 10.36
N SER A 451 12.57 -28.11 10.16
CA SER A 451 13.50 -27.02 10.48
C SER A 451 14.52 -26.85 9.37
N ASP A 452 15.18 -25.69 9.35
CA ASP A 452 16.42 -25.48 8.63
C ASP A 452 17.59 -25.33 9.61
N ARG A 453 18.84 -25.37 9.12
CA ARG A 453 20.03 -25.37 9.99
C ARG A 453 20.36 -23.96 10.49
N GLY A 454 19.35 -23.13 10.73
CA GLY A 454 19.47 -21.73 11.12
C GLY A 454 19.87 -20.80 9.96
N ASN A 455 19.62 -21.21 8.72
CA ASN A 455 19.96 -20.43 7.52
C ASN A 455 18.83 -20.52 6.49
N THR A 456 17.75 -19.78 6.73
CA THR A 456 16.54 -19.78 5.89
C THR A 456 16.82 -19.14 4.53
N ALA A 457 17.21 -19.97 3.56
CA ALA A 457 17.63 -19.53 2.23
C ALA A 457 17.14 -20.46 1.11
N LYS A 458 17.23 -19.99 -0.13
CA LYS A 458 16.97 -20.80 -1.32
C LYS A 458 17.85 -22.06 -1.31
N ASN A 459 17.26 -23.20 -1.70
CA ASN A 459 17.90 -24.53 -1.69
C ASN A 459 18.25 -25.10 -0.32
N GLN A 460 17.87 -24.44 0.77
CA GLN A 460 18.15 -24.97 2.09
C GLN A 460 17.41 -26.29 2.32
N GLU A 461 18.17 -27.33 2.66
CA GLU A 461 17.66 -28.66 2.95
C GLU A 461 16.96 -28.70 4.31
N LEU A 462 15.89 -29.50 4.38
CA LEU A 462 15.01 -29.59 5.54
C LEU A 462 15.24 -30.88 6.33
N TYR A 463 15.18 -30.79 7.65
CA TYR A 463 15.34 -31.91 8.56
C TYR A 463 14.41 -31.74 9.77
N LEU A 464 14.31 -32.78 10.60
CA LEU A 464 13.55 -32.74 11.84
C LEU A 464 14.41 -32.24 13.00
N SER A 465 13.92 -31.22 13.73
CA SER A 465 14.56 -30.69 14.93
C SER A 465 13.54 -30.38 16.02
N ALA A 466 13.96 -30.50 17.28
CA ALA A 466 13.23 -29.97 18.42
C ALA A 466 13.51 -28.47 18.66
N GLN A 467 14.58 -27.94 18.04
CA GLN A 467 15.04 -26.56 18.21
C GLN A 467 14.82 -25.78 16.91
N ALA A 468 14.39 -24.51 17.06
CA ALA A 468 14.18 -23.56 15.96
C ALA A 468 13.32 -24.10 14.79
N PRO A 469 12.08 -24.56 15.05
CA PRO A 469 11.18 -25.01 14.00
C PRO A 469 10.87 -23.89 13.01
N LEU A 470 10.75 -24.25 11.72
CA LEU A 470 10.25 -23.32 10.72
C LEU A 470 8.75 -23.06 10.93
N ALA A 471 8.39 -21.78 10.96
CA ALA A 471 7.00 -21.34 10.87
C ALA A 471 6.62 -21.17 9.39
N PHE A 472 5.56 -21.83 8.97
CA PHE A 472 5.00 -21.71 7.63
C PHE A 472 3.65 -21.00 7.68
N ILE A 473 3.38 -20.15 6.71
CA ILE A 473 2.04 -19.74 6.32
C ILE A 473 1.47 -20.85 5.42
N LYS A 474 0.41 -21.51 5.90
CA LYS A 474 -0.41 -22.43 5.13
C LYS A 474 -1.40 -21.60 4.30
N VAL A 475 -1.24 -21.64 2.98
CA VAL A 475 -2.09 -20.91 2.03
C VAL A 475 -2.97 -21.91 1.28
N GLU A 476 -4.27 -21.89 1.54
CA GLU A 476 -5.22 -22.78 0.88
C GLU A 476 -5.51 -22.30 -0.55
N SER A 477 -5.44 -23.22 -1.52
CA SER A 477 -5.65 -22.90 -2.95
C SER A 477 -6.85 -23.62 -3.56
N ALA A 478 -7.28 -24.73 -2.95
CA ALA A 478 -8.45 -25.52 -3.32
C ALA A 478 -8.82 -26.42 -2.13
N PRO A 479 -9.99 -27.08 -2.13
CA PRO A 479 -10.34 -28.03 -1.06
C PRO A 479 -9.21 -29.04 -0.80
N ASN A 480 -8.75 -29.09 0.45
CA ASN A 480 -7.64 -29.93 0.90
C ASN A 480 -6.31 -29.73 0.15
N THR A 481 -6.09 -28.59 -0.51
CA THR A 481 -4.82 -28.27 -1.19
C THR A 481 -4.23 -27.00 -0.64
N ALA A 482 -2.96 -27.03 -0.27
CA ALA A 482 -2.27 -25.87 0.28
C ALA A 482 -0.82 -25.74 -0.18
N TYR A 483 -0.33 -24.51 -0.13
CA TYR A 483 1.09 -24.16 -0.15
C TYR A 483 1.58 -23.93 1.28
N PHE A 484 2.87 -24.18 1.53
CA PHE A 484 3.53 -23.84 2.79
C PHE A 484 4.67 -22.86 2.50
N ARG A 485 4.41 -21.57 2.73
CA ARG A 485 5.37 -20.47 2.53
C ARG A 485 6.01 -20.13 3.86
N THR A 486 7.30 -19.85 3.96
CA THR A 486 7.89 -19.47 5.25
C THR A 486 7.31 -18.13 5.73
N ARG A 487 7.09 -17.98 7.04
CA ARG A 487 6.56 -16.74 7.62
C ARG A 487 7.51 -15.55 7.44
N ASP A 488 8.80 -15.79 7.66
CA ASP A 488 9.81 -14.72 7.77
C ASP A 488 10.53 -14.45 6.42
N ASN A 489 10.11 -15.14 5.35
CA ASN A 489 10.54 -14.88 3.96
C ASN A 489 9.39 -15.24 3.00
N ALA A 490 8.82 -14.24 2.34
CA ALA A 490 7.65 -14.42 1.49
C ALA A 490 7.97 -15.10 0.14
N ARG A 491 9.23 -15.39 -0.15
CA ARG A 491 9.63 -16.05 -1.41
C ARG A 491 9.86 -17.54 -1.23
N LEU A 492 10.10 -18.03 -0.02
CA LEU A 492 10.50 -19.41 0.21
C LEU A 492 9.31 -20.33 0.53
N PHE A 493 9.17 -21.40 -0.26
CA PHE A 493 8.15 -22.43 -0.10
C PHE A 493 8.78 -23.79 0.25
N LEU A 494 8.07 -24.59 1.03
CA LEU A 494 8.33 -26.02 1.15
C LEU A 494 8.21 -26.65 -0.24
N SER A 495 9.31 -27.20 -0.74
CA SER A 495 9.41 -27.79 -2.07
C SER A 495 10.46 -28.91 -2.05
N TYR A 496 11.02 -29.24 -3.21
CA TYR A 496 11.90 -30.40 -3.40
C TYR A 496 13.14 -30.07 -4.24
N LYS A 497 14.22 -30.82 -4.03
CA LYS A 497 15.48 -30.74 -4.78
C LYS A 497 15.41 -31.62 -6.03
N SER A 498 15.78 -31.08 -7.20
CA SER A 498 15.61 -31.80 -8.48
C SER A 498 16.31 -33.16 -8.51
N THR A 499 15.51 -34.18 -8.82
CA THR A 499 15.74 -35.52 -9.38
C THR A 499 16.78 -36.50 -8.80
N SER A 500 17.89 -36.12 -8.17
CA SER A 500 18.88 -37.13 -7.71
C SER A 500 18.69 -37.60 -6.26
N SER A 501 18.44 -36.69 -5.32
CA SER A 501 18.26 -37.02 -3.89
C SER A 501 16.80 -37.00 -3.44
N GLY A 502 15.97 -36.14 -4.06
CA GLY A 502 14.58 -35.94 -3.64
C GLY A 502 14.44 -35.36 -2.24
N ASP A 503 15.45 -34.65 -1.75
CA ASP A 503 15.38 -33.94 -0.47
C ASP A 503 14.32 -32.84 -0.53
N ALA A 504 13.57 -32.68 0.56
CA ALA A 504 12.72 -31.51 0.73
C ALA A 504 13.60 -30.29 1.02
N LYS A 505 13.20 -29.14 0.48
CA LYS A 505 13.98 -27.91 0.57
C LYS A 505 13.09 -26.65 0.59
N LEU A 506 13.70 -25.51 0.87
CA LEU A 506 13.11 -24.20 0.62
C LEU A 506 13.40 -23.72 -0.80
N TRP A 507 12.38 -23.22 -1.51
CA TRP A 507 12.52 -22.77 -2.90
C TRP A 507 11.78 -21.48 -3.19
N THR A 508 12.32 -20.66 -4.10
CA THR A 508 11.87 -19.27 -4.35
C THR A 508 10.67 -19.15 -5.30
N SER A 509 9.89 -20.23 -5.48
CA SER A 509 8.76 -20.25 -6.41
C SER A 509 7.68 -21.22 -5.92
N PRO A 510 6.39 -20.85 -6.07
CA PRO A 510 5.26 -21.72 -5.76
C PRO A 510 5.11 -22.86 -6.79
N ASN A 511 5.77 -22.79 -7.94
CA ASN A 511 5.68 -23.82 -8.97
C ASN A 511 6.07 -25.19 -8.39
N GLN A 512 5.16 -26.17 -8.52
CA GLN A 512 5.29 -27.53 -7.96
C GLN A 512 5.41 -27.59 -6.43
N ALA A 513 5.02 -26.54 -5.70
CA ALA A 513 5.07 -26.47 -4.23
C ALA A 513 3.69 -26.65 -3.55
N ALA A 514 2.66 -27.05 -4.31
CA ALA A 514 1.35 -27.37 -3.76
C ALA A 514 1.26 -28.81 -3.23
N PHE A 515 0.51 -28.99 -2.15
CA PHE A 515 0.29 -30.29 -1.51
C PHE A 515 -1.18 -30.55 -1.27
N TYR A 516 -1.65 -31.75 -1.63
CA TYR A 516 -2.89 -32.31 -1.16
C TYR A 516 -2.72 -32.80 0.28
N LEU A 517 -3.62 -32.40 1.17
CA LEU A 517 -3.62 -32.67 2.59
C LEU A 517 -4.53 -33.88 2.88
N GLU A 518 -3.93 -35.07 2.99
CA GLU A 518 -4.65 -36.31 3.28
C GLU A 518 -4.76 -36.50 4.81
N ARG A 519 -5.93 -36.19 5.38
CA ARG A 519 -6.17 -36.35 6.82
C ARG A 519 -6.44 -37.82 7.19
N GLN A 520 -5.76 -38.30 8.24
CA GLN A 520 -5.93 -39.62 8.85
C GLN A 520 -6.00 -39.46 10.37
N GLY A 521 -7.20 -39.24 10.91
CA GLY A 521 -7.38 -38.87 12.32
C GLY A 521 -6.73 -37.51 12.61
N SER A 522 -5.82 -37.45 13.60
CA SER A 522 -5.04 -36.25 13.91
C SER A 522 -3.83 -36.04 12.99
N ALA A 523 -3.43 -37.06 12.23
CA ALA A 523 -2.31 -36.97 11.30
C ALA A 523 -2.75 -36.42 9.94
N VAL A 524 -1.82 -35.78 9.23
CA VAL A 524 -1.93 -35.41 7.83
C VAL A 524 -0.75 -35.95 7.05
N ASN A 525 -0.99 -36.47 5.85
CA ASN A 525 0.06 -36.72 4.88
C ASN A 525 0.09 -35.56 3.87
N LEU A 526 1.30 -35.08 3.56
CA LEU A 526 1.51 -34.02 2.57
C LEU A 526 1.88 -34.66 1.24
N LYS A 527 0.92 -34.75 0.31
CA LYS A 527 1.15 -35.33 -1.02
C LYS A 527 1.32 -34.23 -2.05
N ASN A 528 2.50 -34.12 -2.66
CA ASN A 528 2.75 -33.10 -3.67
C ASN A 528 1.85 -33.31 -4.91
N THR A 529 1.22 -32.23 -5.39
CA THR A 529 0.23 -32.29 -6.48
C THR A 529 0.87 -32.53 -7.85
N TYR A 530 2.13 -32.16 -8.05
CA TYR A 530 2.83 -32.35 -9.31
C TYR A 530 3.47 -33.74 -9.40
N TRP A 531 4.30 -34.10 -8.43
CA TRP A 531 5.07 -35.35 -8.41
C TRP A 531 4.29 -36.57 -7.91
N GLN A 532 3.13 -36.35 -7.28
CA GLN A 532 2.29 -37.40 -6.69
C GLN A 532 3.04 -38.25 -5.64
N GLN A 533 3.89 -37.61 -4.85
CA GLN A 533 4.75 -38.21 -3.84
C GLN A 533 4.50 -37.60 -2.46
N TYR A 534 4.77 -38.35 -1.40
CA TYR A 534 4.58 -37.91 -0.03
C TYR A 534 5.85 -37.30 0.55
N VAL A 535 5.69 -36.23 1.34
CA VAL A 535 6.75 -35.73 2.21
C VAL A 535 6.94 -36.73 3.36
N TRP A 536 8.18 -37.14 3.61
CA TRP A 536 8.52 -38.10 4.65
C TRP A 536 9.91 -37.82 5.24
N ALA A 537 10.13 -38.22 6.49
CA ALA A 537 11.41 -38.11 7.16
C ALA A 537 12.15 -39.45 7.20
N ASN A 538 13.46 -39.42 6.93
CA ASN A 538 14.33 -40.56 7.12
C ASN A 538 14.60 -40.76 8.62
N PRO A 539 14.18 -41.88 9.23
CA PRO A 539 14.33 -42.09 10.67
C PRO A 539 15.79 -42.13 11.15
N SER A 540 16.73 -42.48 10.26
CA SER A 540 18.15 -42.60 10.59
C SER A 540 18.93 -41.29 10.51
N THR A 541 18.54 -40.40 9.60
CA THR A 541 19.26 -39.14 9.35
C THR A 541 18.46 -37.90 9.77
N SER A 542 17.18 -38.06 10.09
CA SER A 542 16.20 -36.96 10.29
C SER A 542 15.99 -36.07 9.07
N GLN A 543 16.58 -36.40 7.91
CA GLN A 543 16.41 -35.65 6.67
C GLN A 543 14.98 -35.78 6.16
N VAL A 544 14.40 -34.68 5.68
CA VAL A 544 13.07 -34.68 5.05
C VAL A 544 13.22 -34.81 3.54
N HIS A 545 12.38 -35.64 2.94
CA HIS A 545 12.39 -35.99 1.54
C HIS A 545 11.00 -35.91 0.93
N LEU A 546 10.93 -35.68 -0.38
CA LEU A 546 9.76 -35.85 -1.23
C LEU A 546 10.12 -36.85 -2.33
N THR A 547 9.82 -38.14 -2.09
CA THR A 547 10.15 -39.23 -3.02
C THR A 547 9.09 -40.33 -3.00
N ARG A 548 9.21 -41.30 -3.92
CA ARG A 548 8.39 -42.52 -3.94
C ARG A 548 8.59 -43.44 -2.72
N ALA A 549 9.63 -43.21 -1.91
CA ALA A 549 9.86 -43.98 -0.70
C ALA A 549 8.90 -43.58 0.45
N GLY A 550 8.35 -42.36 0.41
CA GLY A 550 7.32 -41.91 1.33
C GLY A 550 5.99 -42.64 1.07
N LYS A 551 5.44 -43.26 2.11
CA LYS A 551 4.15 -43.98 2.06
C LYS A 551 3.22 -43.44 3.12
N ALA A 552 1.98 -43.10 2.76
CA ALA A 552 1.01 -42.46 3.65
C ALA A 552 0.76 -43.17 4.99
N HIS A 553 0.76 -44.51 4.99
CA HIS A 553 0.53 -45.31 6.20
C HIS A 553 1.75 -45.43 7.12
N ASN A 554 2.93 -44.99 6.69
CA ASN A 554 4.11 -45.01 7.54
C ASN A 554 4.12 -43.77 8.43
N THR A 555 4.39 -43.96 9.72
CA THR A 555 4.47 -42.86 10.72
C THR A 555 5.48 -41.79 10.33
N ASN A 556 6.56 -42.15 9.63
CA ASN A 556 7.56 -41.19 9.17
C ASN A 556 7.13 -40.35 7.96
N ALA A 557 5.94 -40.59 7.39
CA ALA A 557 5.30 -39.73 6.39
C ALA A 557 4.02 -39.06 6.92
N GLN A 558 3.73 -39.22 8.22
CA GLN A 558 2.60 -38.62 8.91
C GLN A 558 3.06 -37.40 9.70
N TRP A 559 2.30 -36.32 9.58
CA TRP A 559 2.61 -35.01 10.14
C TRP A 559 1.45 -34.49 10.97
N GLN A 560 1.74 -33.59 11.90
CA GLN A 560 0.76 -32.77 12.59
C GLN A 560 0.98 -31.32 12.16
N LEU A 561 -0.10 -30.61 11.82
CA LEU A 561 -0.07 -29.16 11.60
C LEU A 561 -0.49 -28.51 12.91
N GLU A 562 0.45 -27.81 13.54
CA GLU A 562 0.22 -27.12 14.82
C GLU A 562 0.14 -25.61 14.54
N SER A 563 -1.02 -25.01 14.80
CA SER A 563 -1.20 -23.55 14.71
C SER A 563 -0.35 -22.84 15.78
N LEU A 564 0.19 -21.67 15.45
CA LEU A 564 1.03 -20.85 16.35
C LEU A 564 0.32 -19.64 16.94
#